data_AF-B6VWQ7-F1
#
_entry.id   AF-B6VWQ7-F1
#
_cell.length_a   1.000
_cell.length_b   1.000
_cell.length_c   1.000
_cell.angle_alpha   90.00
_cell.angle_beta   90.00
_cell.angle_gamma   90.00
#
_symmetry.space_group_name_H-M   'P 1'
#
loop_
_entity.id
_entity.type
_entity.pdbx_description
1 polymer ?
#
loop_
_entity_poly.entity_id
_entity_poly.type
_entity_poly.pdbx_seq_one_letter_code
_entity_poly.pdbx_strand_id
1 'polypeptide(L)'
;MAIATLLVAGCSQNEITEVRTVGNPAVGFDVYTGVATRGTDVSTTTMQGTCDETHYGGFGIMGYYTGSKNWDEAKGTVTPSFMFNQKVTYDTNANEWTYSPTKYWPNNTTDKVSFFAYAPYESNVSGGRVGIVTSQIDDTGIPSIDFTLKEATKIDEMVDLVVAEELNKTAQDEAIQFNFRHTLSKINFKAKLGADYSGLDGTSSFIYITHMWIIGQKGGSLSFDQTNKLTNENSKFYTKATWKDLHWDYENATIAEGDYSIEKIMKMEEKEITEIWADGTEKSIKGIILKKGNKETPVDLFKKDQYLYLIPINDNAEEVAADGAGGCTSGDIQIGFHYDIVSKTADSSDDNPKYAVSHLETAVSLPANHMKRGKFYTYTFTISLKEIKVSAAKVNDWGSVTGNFDVN
;
A
#
# COMPACT_ATOMS: atom_id res chain seq x y z
N MET A 1 23.91 -35.34 82.33
CA MET A 1 24.77 -36.07 81.38
C MET A 1 24.25 -35.75 79.98
N ALA A 2 25.10 -35.16 79.12
CA ALA A 2 24.95 -34.85 77.67
C ALA A 2 23.61 -34.21 77.19
N ILE A 3 23.52 -32.95 76.77
CA ILE A 3 24.15 -32.21 75.65
C ILE A 3 23.75 -32.75 74.25
N ALA A 4 23.10 -31.89 73.45
CA ALA A 4 23.38 -31.54 72.03
C ALA A 4 22.08 -31.14 71.29
N THR A 5 21.75 -29.83 71.18
CA THR A 5 21.99 -28.89 70.03
C THR A 5 20.99 -29.04 68.87
N LEU A 6 20.06 -28.08 68.68
CA LEU A 6 20.13 -26.83 67.89
C LEU A 6 20.09 -27.06 66.36
N LEU A 7 19.07 -26.52 65.68
CA LEU A 7 19.24 -25.46 64.66
C LEU A 7 17.89 -24.94 64.12
N VAL A 8 17.90 -23.63 63.91
CA VAL A 8 16.86 -22.75 63.39
C VAL A 8 16.88 -22.80 61.86
N ALA A 9 15.73 -22.70 61.22
CA ALA A 9 15.62 -22.13 59.88
C ALA A 9 14.43 -21.17 59.87
N GLY A 10 14.75 -19.88 59.93
CA GLY A 10 13.88 -18.84 59.41
C GLY A 10 14.12 -18.72 57.91
N CYS A 11 13.06 -18.50 57.16
CA CYS A 11 13.10 -17.62 56.00
C CYS A 11 11.87 -16.72 56.11
N SER A 12 12.17 -15.43 56.25
CA SER A 12 11.25 -14.33 56.13
C SER A 12 10.47 -14.43 54.83
N GLN A 13 9.16 -14.21 54.91
CA GLN A 13 8.41 -13.71 53.77
C GLN A 13 8.93 -12.31 53.48
N ASN A 14 9.80 -12.18 52.48
CA ASN A 14 9.91 -10.91 51.77
C ASN A 14 8.74 -10.88 50.78
N GLU A 15 7.55 -10.63 51.31
CA GLU A 15 6.48 -10.04 50.54
C GLU A 15 6.98 -8.64 50.21
N ILE A 16 7.47 -8.44 48.98
CA ILE A 16 7.64 -7.11 48.42
C ILE A 16 6.20 -6.60 48.27
N THR A 17 5.70 -6.02 49.36
CA THR A 17 4.70 -4.97 49.27
C THR A 17 5.40 -3.87 48.50
N GLU A 18 5.22 -3.86 47.17
CA GLU A 18 5.44 -2.67 46.38
C GLU A 18 4.64 -1.58 47.07
N VAL A 19 5.35 -0.70 47.76
CA VAL A 19 4.82 0.58 48.16
C VAL A 19 4.47 1.27 46.86
N ARG A 20 3.19 1.21 46.46
CA ARG A 20 2.62 2.08 45.44
C ARG A 20 2.79 3.53 45.90
N THR A 21 3.96 4.11 45.66
CA THR A 21 4.01 5.50 45.23
C THR A 21 3.07 5.59 44.04
N VAL A 22 2.10 6.50 44.08
CA VAL A 22 1.12 6.74 43.00
C VAL A 22 1.88 6.78 41.67
N GLY A 23 1.90 5.66 40.95
CA GLY A 23 2.68 5.52 39.73
C GLY A 23 2.04 6.37 38.66
N ASN A 24 2.83 7.04 37.82
CA ASN A 24 2.28 7.77 36.68
C ASN A 24 1.42 6.83 35.83
N PRO A 25 0.39 7.34 35.16
CA PRO A 25 -0.47 6.49 34.34
C PRO A 25 0.35 5.71 33.30
N ALA A 26 -0.13 4.53 32.95
CA ALA A 26 0.38 3.81 31.80
C ALA A 26 0.15 4.64 30.54
N VAL A 27 1.06 4.56 29.57
CA VAL A 27 0.89 5.23 28.29
C VAL A 27 -0.20 4.48 27.50
N GLY A 28 -1.34 5.12 27.28
CA GLY A 28 -2.42 4.60 26.45
C GLY A 28 -2.25 5.05 24.99
N PHE A 29 -2.74 4.22 24.06
CA PHE A 29 -2.80 4.56 22.64
C PHE A 29 -4.23 4.44 22.14
N ASP A 30 -4.61 5.35 21.26
CA ASP A 30 -5.85 5.25 20.50
C ASP A 30 -5.58 5.50 19.01
N VAL A 31 -6.41 4.90 18.17
CA VAL A 31 -6.33 5.03 16.71
C VAL A 31 -7.73 5.37 16.20
N TYR A 32 -7.86 6.55 15.61
CA TYR A 32 -9.12 6.96 15.00
C TYR A 32 -9.27 6.42 13.56
N THR A 33 -10.49 6.17 13.07
CA THR A 33 -10.80 6.01 11.63
C THR A 33 -12.03 6.77 11.19
N GLY A 34 -11.90 7.43 10.04
CA GLY A 34 -13.05 7.61 9.14
C GLY A 34 -13.50 6.27 8.56
N VAL A 35 -14.75 6.20 8.10
CA VAL A 35 -15.34 4.97 7.55
C VAL A 35 -14.51 4.46 6.36
N ALA A 36 -14.00 3.23 6.45
CA ALA A 36 -13.31 2.57 5.33
C ALA A 36 -14.24 2.54 4.11
N THR A 37 -13.82 3.08 2.96
CA THR A 37 -14.71 3.14 1.79
C THR A 37 -14.58 1.95 0.83
N ARG A 38 -13.57 1.07 0.93
CA ARG A 38 -13.43 -0.21 0.20
C ARG A 38 -12.21 -1.02 0.69
N GLY A 39 -12.15 -2.32 0.40
CA GLY A 39 -11.16 -3.26 0.95
C GLY A 39 -9.70 -3.07 0.48
N THR A 40 -8.77 -3.74 1.20
CA THR A 40 -7.28 -3.70 1.15
C THR A 40 -6.56 -2.42 1.58
N ASP A 41 -7.24 -1.28 1.77
CA ASP A 41 -6.65 -0.08 2.38
C ASP A 41 -6.30 -0.31 3.86
N VAL A 42 -5.20 0.30 4.34
CA VAL A 42 -4.99 0.42 5.78
C VAL A 42 -5.95 1.45 6.36
N SER A 43 -6.72 1.01 7.33
CA SER A 43 -7.71 1.77 8.12
C SER A 43 -7.67 1.20 9.54
N THR A 44 -8.22 1.87 10.55
CA THR A 44 -8.29 1.25 11.88
C THR A 44 -9.12 -0.03 11.89
N THR A 45 -10.11 -0.21 11.02
CA THR A 45 -10.76 -1.53 10.89
C THR A 45 -9.77 -2.63 10.48
N THR A 46 -8.88 -2.36 9.51
CA THR A 46 -7.87 -3.35 9.09
C THR A 46 -6.74 -3.48 10.11
N MET A 47 -6.35 -2.40 10.80
CA MET A 47 -5.38 -2.44 11.90
C MET A 47 -5.92 -3.15 13.15
N GLN A 48 -7.23 -3.13 13.39
CA GLN A 48 -7.89 -3.89 14.46
C GLN A 48 -8.00 -5.39 14.14
N GLY A 49 -7.73 -5.78 12.89
CA GLY A 49 -7.66 -7.17 12.49
C GLY A 49 -6.52 -7.93 13.16
N THR A 50 -6.47 -9.24 12.93
CA THR A 50 -5.40 -10.11 13.45
C THR A 50 -4.03 -9.65 12.95
N CYS A 51 -3.04 -9.65 13.83
CA CYS A 51 -1.65 -9.35 13.50
C CYS A 51 -0.77 -10.61 13.58
N ASP A 52 -0.66 -11.32 12.46
CA ASP A 52 0.10 -12.57 12.32
C ASP A 52 0.83 -12.65 10.96
N GLU A 53 1.39 -13.82 10.62
CA GLU A 53 2.16 -14.03 9.38
C GLU A 53 1.36 -13.78 8.10
N THR A 54 0.03 -13.91 8.15
CA THR A 54 -0.89 -13.85 7.01
C THR A 54 -1.85 -12.66 7.04
N HIS A 55 -1.96 -11.96 8.18
CA HIS A 55 -2.88 -10.84 8.38
C HIS A 55 -2.17 -9.56 8.78
N TYR A 56 -2.57 -8.43 8.18
CA TYR A 56 -1.88 -7.13 8.29
C TYR A 56 -2.40 -6.22 9.42
N GLY A 57 -2.97 -6.79 10.49
CA GLY A 57 -3.37 -6.02 11.66
C GLY A 57 -2.19 -5.42 12.44
N GLY A 58 -2.50 -4.54 13.39
CA GLY A 58 -1.56 -3.89 14.28
C GLY A 58 -0.65 -2.85 13.63
N PHE A 59 0.07 -2.12 14.47
CA PHE A 59 1.01 -1.07 14.07
C PHE A 59 2.25 -1.07 14.98
N GLY A 60 3.35 -0.49 14.49
CA GLY A 60 4.60 -0.36 15.23
C GLY A 60 4.82 1.08 15.71
N ILE A 61 5.34 1.25 16.93
CA ILE A 61 5.67 2.55 17.52
C ILE A 61 7.18 2.69 17.77
N MET A 62 7.73 3.85 17.41
CA MET A 62 9.00 4.37 17.90
C MET A 62 8.76 5.56 18.82
N GLY A 63 9.20 5.44 20.07
CA GLY A 63 9.01 6.44 21.13
C GLY A 63 10.35 7.01 21.59
N TYR A 64 10.43 8.33 21.62
CA TYR A 64 11.64 9.09 21.90
C TYR A 64 11.43 9.94 23.16
N TYR A 65 12.16 9.64 24.21
CA TYR A 65 12.19 10.49 25.40
C TYR A 65 13.08 11.71 25.14
N THR A 66 12.52 12.91 25.25
CA THR A 66 13.23 14.17 24.94
C THR A 66 13.58 14.99 26.19
N GLY A 67 13.31 14.45 27.38
CA GLY A 67 13.38 15.22 28.63
C GLY A 67 12.47 16.44 28.56
N SER A 68 12.89 17.57 29.11
CA SER A 68 12.09 18.81 29.09
C SER A 68 12.04 19.52 27.73
N LYS A 69 12.91 19.12 26.78
CA LYS A 69 13.02 19.76 25.46
C LYS A 69 11.89 19.33 24.53
N ASN A 70 11.52 20.23 23.63
CA ASN A 70 10.66 19.88 22.51
C ASN A 70 11.43 19.04 21.48
N TRP A 71 10.69 18.28 20.66
CA TRP A 71 11.20 17.41 19.62
C TRP A 71 12.19 18.12 18.71
N ASP A 72 11.85 19.31 18.20
CA ASP A 72 12.71 20.04 17.27
C ASP A 72 14.09 20.40 17.84
N GLU A 73 14.18 20.58 19.16
CA GLU A 73 15.44 20.84 19.86
C GLU A 73 16.22 19.57 20.18
N ALA A 74 15.53 18.44 20.33
CA ALA A 74 16.10 17.17 20.78
C ALA A 74 16.46 16.21 19.64
N LYS A 75 15.74 16.27 18.50
CA LYS A 75 15.71 15.25 17.44
C LYS A 75 17.09 14.84 16.92
N GLY A 76 18.05 15.76 16.84
CA GLY A 76 19.42 15.44 16.39
C GLY A 76 20.28 14.63 17.37
N THR A 77 19.77 14.30 18.57
CA THR A 77 20.54 13.63 19.63
C THR A 77 19.80 12.48 20.32
N VAL A 78 18.50 12.32 20.05
CA VAL A 78 17.66 11.31 20.70
C VAL A 78 17.46 10.13 19.78
N THR A 79 17.48 8.95 20.37
CA THR A 79 17.15 7.66 19.75
C THR A 79 15.79 7.16 20.25
N PRO A 80 15.16 6.14 19.63
CA PRO A 80 13.89 5.57 20.06
C PRO A 80 14.02 4.73 21.36
N SER A 81 14.56 5.35 22.40
CA SER A 81 14.92 4.76 23.69
C SER A 81 13.72 4.42 24.59
N PHE A 82 12.56 5.05 24.35
CA PHE A 82 11.36 4.80 25.15
C PHE A 82 10.59 3.58 24.64
N MET A 83 10.41 3.51 23.31
CA MET A 83 9.81 2.38 22.58
C MET A 83 10.54 2.20 21.26
N PHE A 84 10.91 0.96 20.91
CA PHE A 84 11.54 0.65 19.63
C PHE A 84 10.76 -0.45 18.92
N ASN A 85 10.22 -0.12 17.74
CA ASN A 85 9.31 -0.96 16.96
C ASN A 85 8.30 -1.73 17.85
N GLN A 86 7.71 -1.01 18.81
CA GLN A 86 6.80 -1.60 19.78
C GLN A 86 5.52 -2.03 19.06
N LYS A 87 5.25 -3.34 19.05
CA LYS A 87 4.01 -3.91 18.51
C LYS A 87 2.82 -3.43 19.34
N VAL A 88 1.82 -2.88 18.67
CA VAL A 88 0.51 -2.55 19.24
C VAL A 88 -0.58 -3.29 18.47
N THR A 89 -1.49 -3.94 19.19
CA THR A 89 -2.59 -4.74 18.63
C THR A 89 -3.91 -4.42 19.33
N TYR A 90 -5.03 -4.61 18.64
CA TYR A 90 -6.34 -4.41 19.23
C TYR A 90 -6.81 -5.66 19.98
N ASP A 91 -7.17 -5.51 21.25
CA ASP A 91 -7.88 -6.54 22.00
C ASP A 91 -9.39 -6.32 21.82
N THR A 92 -10.03 -7.19 21.05
CA THR A 92 -11.48 -7.11 20.78
C THR A 92 -12.33 -7.38 22.02
N ASN A 93 -11.82 -8.08 23.02
CA ASN A 93 -12.58 -8.39 24.24
C ASN A 93 -12.57 -7.19 25.21
N ALA A 94 -11.43 -6.52 25.32
CA ALA A 94 -11.26 -5.34 26.14
C ALA A 94 -11.65 -4.03 25.41
N ASN A 95 -11.84 -4.09 24.08
CA ASN A 95 -12.15 -2.96 23.22
C ASN A 95 -11.09 -1.84 23.35
N GLU A 96 -9.82 -2.22 23.38
CA GLU A 96 -8.69 -1.31 23.59
C GLU A 96 -7.44 -1.74 22.80
N TRP A 97 -6.55 -0.78 22.54
CA TRP A 97 -5.23 -1.07 21.99
C TRP A 97 -4.27 -1.50 23.11
N THR A 98 -3.60 -2.63 22.91
CA THR A 98 -2.70 -3.23 23.88
C THR A 98 -1.31 -3.41 23.31
N TYR A 99 -0.32 -3.42 24.19
CA TYR A 99 1.07 -3.66 23.86
C TYR A 99 1.82 -4.23 25.08
N SER A 100 2.95 -4.87 24.83
CA SER A 100 3.80 -5.43 25.88
C SER A 100 5.28 -5.26 25.51
N PRO A 101 6.15 -4.89 26.46
CA PRO A 101 5.86 -4.58 27.86
C PRO A 101 5.19 -3.19 28.04
N THR A 102 4.35 -3.05 29.08
CA THR A 102 3.71 -1.78 29.44
C THR A 102 4.74 -0.69 29.76
N LYS A 103 4.49 0.54 29.29
CA LYS A 103 5.32 1.71 29.57
C LYS A 103 4.52 2.73 30.37
N TYR A 104 5.23 3.49 31.20
CA TYR A 104 4.65 4.52 32.06
C TYR A 104 5.24 5.88 31.71
N TRP A 105 4.45 6.92 31.88
CA TRP A 105 4.92 8.29 31.67
C TRP A 105 6.11 8.62 32.58
N PRO A 106 7.07 9.45 32.12
CA PRO A 106 8.19 9.91 32.94
C PRO A 106 7.74 10.59 34.23
N ASN A 107 8.54 10.46 35.29
CA ASN A 107 8.22 10.98 36.63
C ASN A 107 8.19 12.50 36.73
N ASN A 108 8.95 13.18 35.88
CA ASN A 108 8.98 14.63 35.87
C ASN A 108 7.90 15.14 34.90
N THR A 109 6.99 15.98 35.41
CA THR A 109 5.82 16.46 34.67
C THR A 109 6.15 17.36 33.48
N THR A 110 7.38 17.87 33.40
CA THR A 110 7.85 18.66 32.25
C THR A 110 8.46 17.82 31.14
N ASP A 111 8.76 16.55 31.44
CA ASP A 111 9.39 15.65 30.49
C ASP A 111 8.41 15.23 29.40
N LYS A 112 8.94 15.08 28.20
CA LYS A 112 8.16 14.79 27.00
C LYS A 112 8.61 13.49 26.35
N VAL A 113 7.66 12.84 25.68
CA VAL A 113 7.89 11.73 24.78
C VAL A 113 7.26 12.07 23.44
N SER A 114 8.01 11.86 22.36
CA SER A 114 7.50 11.99 20.99
C SER A 114 7.39 10.62 20.36
N PHE A 115 6.29 10.37 19.64
CA PHE A 115 5.98 9.08 19.07
C PHE A 115 5.85 9.16 17.56
N PHE A 116 6.40 8.17 16.88
CA PHE A 116 6.21 7.91 15.46
C PHE A 116 5.63 6.52 15.32
N ALA A 117 4.67 6.36 14.42
CA ALA A 117 4.00 5.08 14.21
C ALA A 117 3.91 4.76 12.72
N TYR A 118 3.88 3.47 12.41
CA TYR A 118 3.63 2.97 11.06
C TYR A 118 2.74 1.73 11.08
N ALA A 119 1.98 1.52 10.01
CA ALA A 119 1.22 0.31 9.80
C ALA A 119 1.28 -0.13 8.33
N PRO A 120 1.15 -1.44 8.04
CA PRO A 120 0.99 -2.55 9.00
C PRO A 120 2.29 -2.88 9.76
N TYR A 121 2.18 -3.40 10.98
CA TYR A 121 3.34 -3.74 11.83
C TYR A 121 4.27 -4.79 11.20
N GLU A 122 5.59 -4.61 11.23
CA GLU A 122 6.54 -5.64 10.80
C GLU A 122 7.45 -6.09 11.97
N SER A 123 7.42 -7.39 12.27
CA SER A 123 8.32 -7.99 13.26
C SER A 123 9.65 -8.44 12.66
N ASN A 124 9.68 -8.76 11.38
CA ASN A 124 10.87 -9.25 10.72
C ASN A 124 11.77 -8.07 10.30
N VAL A 125 12.97 -8.01 10.87
CA VAL A 125 13.97 -6.96 10.57
C VAL A 125 14.37 -6.87 9.10
N SER A 126 14.08 -7.89 8.29
CA SER A 126 14.32 -7.90 6.84
C SER A 126 13.09 -7.51 5.99
N GLY A 127 11.94 -7.22 6.61
CA GLY A 127 10.74 -6.76 5.91
C GLY A 127 10.03 -7.83 5.08
N GLY A 128 10.28 -9.12 5.32
CA GLY A 128 9.78 -10.19 4.47
C GLY A 128 8.24 -10.31 4.37
N ARG A 129 7.50 -9.80 5.37
CA ARG A 129 6.03 -9.96 5.43
C ARG A 129 5.30 -8.82 4.77
N VAL A 130 5.70 -7.57 5.03
CA VAL A 130 5.00 -6.37 4.50
C VAL A 130 5.92 -5.43 3.72
N GLY A 131 7.17 -5.81 3.49
CA GLY A 131 8.14 -5.02 2.73
C GLY A 131 8.69 -3.82 3.49
N ILE A 132 8.55 -3.79 4.83
CA ILE A 132 8.92 -2.64 5.68
C ILE A 132 10.16 -2.98 6.49
N VAL A 133 11.18 -2.13 6.43
CA VAL A 133 12.36 -2.19 7.31
C VAL A 133 12.55 -0.82 7.95
N THR A 134 12.44 -0.74 9.28
CA THR A 134 12.60 0.52 10.01
C THR A 134 14.08 0.84 10.27
N SER A 135 14.37 2.10 10.59
CA SER A 135 15.65 2.50 11.19
C SER A 135 15.98 1.71 12.46
N GLN A 136 17.25 1.70 12.84
CA GLN A 136 17.77 0.97 14.00
C GLN A 136 17.56 1.73 15.31
N ILE A 137 17.78 1.03 16.44
CA ILE A 137 17.52 1.57 17.79
C ILE A 137 18.53 2.66 18.21
N ASP A 138 19.69 2.68 17.59
CA ASP A 138 20.78 3.64 17.81
C ASP A 138 20.76 4.81 16.82
N ASP A 139 19.89 4.76 15.81
CA ASP A 139 19.68 5.88 14.90
C ASP A 139 19.00 7.04 15.61
N THR A 140 19.50 8.25 15.37
CA THR A 140 18.93 9.50 15.90
C THR A 140 18.03 10.17 14.87
N GLY A 141 17.03 10.93 15.33
CA GLY A 141 16.17 11.73 14.47
C GLY A 141 14.83 11.08 14.16
N ILE A 142 14.18 11.55 13.09
CA ILE A 142 12.91 10.97 12.63
C ILE A 142 13.21 9.56 12.11
N PRO A 143 12.47 8.52 12.52
CA PRO A 143 12.71 7.18 12.04
C PRO A 143 12.43 7.07 10.54
N SER A 144 13.26 6.32 9.83
CA SER A 144 13.07 6.03 8.41
C SER A 144 12.47 4.64 8.20
N ILE A 145 11.84 4.44 7.04
CA ILE A 145 11.29 3.16 6.59
C ILE A 145 11.78 2.88 5.18
N ASP A 146 12.58 1.83 5.01
CA ASP A 146 12.81 1.21 3.71
C ASP A 146 11.56 0.41 3.33
N PHE A 147 10.91 0.78 2.24
CA PHE A 147 9.71 0.11 1.74
C PHE A 147 9.98 -0.58 0.42
N THR A 148 9.60 -1.85 0.31
CA THR A 148 9.72 -2.69 -0.88
C THR A 148 8.34 -3.17 -1.32
N LEU A 149 7.97 -2.87 -2.56
CA LEU A 149 6.74 -3.36 -3.17
C LEU A 149 6.75 -4.88 -3.27
N LYS A 150 5.57 -5.50 -3.17
CA LYS A 150 5.41 -6.92 -3.47
C LYS A 150 5.79 -7.22 -4.91
N GLU A 151 6.40 -8.38 -5.13
CA GLU A 151 6.64 -8.89 -6.48
C GLU A 151 5.31 -9.13 -7.21
N ALA A 152 5.34 -9.13 -8.56
CA ALA A 152 4.14 -9.27 -9.39
C ALA A 152 3.31 -10.54 -9.07
N THR A 153 3.97 -11.62 -8.62
CA THR A 153 3.31 -12.88 -8.22
C THR A 153 2.46 -12.74 -6.95
N LYS A 154 2.68 -11.68 -6.16
CA LYS A 154 2.00 -11.35 -4.89
C LYS A 154 1.35 -9.97 -4.94
N ILE A 155 0.99 -9.48 -6.13
CA ILE A 155 0.38 -8.16 -6.31
C ILE A 155 -1.01 -8.02 -5.65
N ASP A 156 -1.70 -9.13 -5.40
CA ASP A 156 -2.94 -9.20 -4.59
C ASP A 156 -2.69 -9.04 -3.09
N GLU A 157 -1.43 -9.03 -2.66
CA GLU A 157 -0.96 -8.83 -1.29
C GLU A 157 -0.24 -7.48 -1.13
N MET A 158 -0.43 -6.53 -2.06
CA MET A 158 0.20 -5.22 -1.98
C MET A 158 -0.14 -4.51 -0.67
N VAL A 159 0.86 -3.82 -0.13
CA VAL A 159 0.79 -3.17 1.18
C VAL A 159 0.56 -1.68 0.99
N ASP A 160 -0.42 -1.16 1.71
CA ASP A 160 -0.64 0.27 1.89
C ASP A 160 0.12 0.75 3.14
N LEU A 161 1.26 1.41 2.94
CA LEU A 161 2.06 1.95 4.03
C LEU A 161 1.45 3.26 4.52
N VAL A 162 1.05 3.27 5.80
CA VAL A 162 0.62 4.47 6.51
C VAL A 162 1.55 4.82 7.65
N VAL A 163 1.71 6.12 7.93
CA VAL A 163 2.54 6.64 9.02
C VAL A 163 1.81 7.70 9.83
N ALA A 164 2.20 7.89 11.09
CA ALA A 164 1.70 8.93 11.97
C ALA A 164 2.80 9.44 12.89
N GLU A 165 2.63 10.65 13.42
CA GLU A 165 3.51 11.22 14.45
C GLU A 165 2.69 12.00 15.47
N GLU A 166 3.12 11.95 16.72
CA GLU A 166 2.54 12.67 17.84
C GLU A 166 3.68 13.15 18.74
N LEU A 167 4.00 14.43 18.62
CA LEU A 167 5.20 15.02 19.22
C LEU A 167 4.90 15.66 20.59
N ASN A 168 5.94 15.76 21.42
CA ASN A 168 5.93 16.57 22.65
C ASN A 168 4.88 16.18 23.70
N LYS A 169 4.52 14.90 23.77
CA LYS A 169 3.47 14.40 24.67
C LYS A 169 3.96 14.23 26.09
N THR A 170 3.03 14.35 27.02
CA THR A 170 3.25 14.38 28.48
C THR A 170 2.20 13.51 29.19
N ALA A 171 2.35 13.35 30.50
CA ALA A 171 1.39 12.59 31.30
C ALA A 171 -0.04 13.18 31.31
N GLN A 172 -0.18 14.45 30.90
CA GLN A 172 -1.46 15.16 30.80
C GLN A 172 -2.24 14.81 29.52
N ASP A 173 -1.60 14.20 28.52
CA ASP A 173 -2.23 13.86 27.25
C ASP A 173 -3.06 12.55 27.30
N GLU A 174 -3.22 11.93 28.47
CA GLU A 174 -3.95 10.67 28.76
C GLU A 174 -3.65 9.52 27.77
N ALA A 175 -4.34 9.51 26.62
CA ALA A 175 -4.17 8.55 25.53
C ALA A 175 -3.67 9.25 24.26
N ILE A 176 -2.60 8.71 23.66
CA ILE A 176 -2.03 9.27 22.43
C ILE A 176 -2.83 8.79 21.24
N GLN A 177 -3.58 9.72 20.63
CA GLN A 177 -4.38 9.48 19.45
C GLN A 177 -3.54 9.67 18.18
N PHE A 178 -3.34 8.60 17.40
CA PHE A 178 -2.62 8.69 16.13
C PHE A 178 -3.56 8.97 14.95
N ASN A 179 -3.14 9.91 14.09
CA ASN A 179 -3.77 10.21 12.81
C ASN A 179 -2.91 9.71 11.65
N PHE A 180 -3.14 8.47 11.21
CA PHE A 180 -2.38 7.84 10.12
C PHE A 180 -2.65 8.49 8.76
N ARG A 181 -1.60 8.55 7.94
CA ARG A 181 -1.62 9.13 6.59
C ARG A 181 -1.03 8.16 5.58
N HIS A 182 -1.67 8.02 4.42
CA HIS A 182 -1.17 7.20 3.32
C HIS A 182 0.08 7.81 2.70
N THR A 183 1.14 7.02 2.60
CA THR A 183 2.42 7.44 2.02
C THR A 183 2.52 7.12 0.52
N LEU A 184 1.67 6.23 0.01
CA LEU A 184 1.73 5.74 -1.38
C LEU A 184 0.77 6.51 -2.30
N SER A 185 0.82 6.18 -3.59
CA SER A 185 -0.19 6.53 -4.60
C SER A 185 -1.12 5.34 -4.85
N LYS A 186 -2.44 5.52 -4.67
CA LYS A 186 -3.43 4.50 -4.99
C LYS A 186 -3.90 4.61 -6.42
N ILE A 187 -4.03 3.50 -7.12
CA ILE A 187 -4.42 3.47 -8.54
C ILE A 187 -5.51 2.43 -8.80
N ASN A 188 -6.49 2.86 -9.61
CA ASN A 188 -7.46 1.99 -10.28
C ASN A 188 -7.46 2.26 -11.78
N PHE A 189 -7.75 1.23 -12.56
CA PHE A 189 -7.87 1.31 -14.00
C PHE A 189 -9.28 0.97 -14.48
N LYS A 190 -9.75 1.76 -15.43
CA LYS A 190 -10.99 1.55 -16.17
C LYS A 190 -10.71 1.53 -17.66
N ALA A 191 -11.56 0.86 -18.44
CA ALA A 191 -11.51 0.98 -19.89
C ALA A 191 -12.89 1.24 -20.51
N LYS A 192 -12.88 1.91 -21.67
CA LYS A 192 -14.05 2.17 -22.50
C LYS A 192 -13.69 2.08 -23.99
N LEU A 193 -14.71 1.92 -24.81
CA LEU A 193 -14.55 1.97 -26.26
C LEU A 193 -14.41 3.41 -26.77
N GLY A 194 -13.54 3.59 -27.76
CA GLY A 194 -13.43 4.80 -28.57
C GLY A 194 -14.60 4.97 -29.54
N ALA A 195 -14.65 6.11 -30.23
CA ALA A 195 -15.76 6.46 -31.13
C ALA A 195 -15.86 5.52 -32.34
N ASP A 196 -14.74 4.93 -32.77
CA ASP A 196 -14.61 4.11 -33.98
C ASP A 196 -15.38 2.78 -33.90
N TYR A 197 -15.71 2.31 -32.69
CA TYR A 197 -16.42 1.05 -32.48
C TYR A 197 -17.93 1.30 -32.26
N SER A 198 -18.74 1.11 -33.29
CA SER A 198 -20.20 1.29 -33.24
C SER A 198 -21.01 -0.01 -33.22
N GLY A 199 -20.38 -1.14 -33.59
CA GLY A 199 -21.04 -2.42 -33.85
C GLY A 199 -20.66 -3.60 -32.94
N LEU A 200 -19.80 -3.41 -31.93
CA LEU A 200 -19.35 -4.49 -31.05
C LEU A 200 -20.46 -4.96 -30.10
N ASP A 201 -21.14 -6.06 -30.42
CA ASP A 201 -22.30 -6.56 -29.67
C ASP A 201 -21.94 -7.25 -28.36
N GLY A 202 -20.67 -7.64 -28.16
CA GLY A 202 -20.22 -8.36 -26.96
C GLY A 202 -20.34 -9.87 -27.05
N THR A 203 -20.81 -10.42 -28.17
CA THR A 203 -20.99 -11.87 -28.38
C THR A 203 -20.38 -12.35 -29.69
N SER A 204 -20.65 -11.63 -30.78
CA SER A 204 -20.13 -11.88 -32.11
C SER A 204 -18.90 -11.03 -32.41
N SER A 205 -18.81 -9.84 -31.80
CA SER A 205 -17.61 -9.00 -31.89
C SER A 205 -17.43 -8.15 -30.64
N PHE A 206 -16.18 -8.05 -30.18
CA PHE A 206 -15.80 -7.29 -28.99
C PHE A 206 -14.31 -7.00 -28.96
N ILE A 207 -13.92 -6.08 -28.07
CA ILE A 207 -12.51 -5.95 -27.65
C ILE A 207 -12.30 -6.80 -26.40
N TYR A 208 -11.16 -7.48 -26.34
CA TYR A 208 -10.80 -8.35 -25.22
C TYR A 208 -9.44 -7.92 -24.66
N ILE A 209 -9.42 -7.33 -23.47
CA ILE A 209 -8.14 -6.95 -22.82
C ILE A 209 -7.61 -8.17 -22.09
N THR A 210 -6.48 -8.70 -22.53
CA THR A 210 -5.96 -10.01 -22.06
C THR A 210 -4.75 -9.85 -21.14
N HIS A 211 -3.86 -8.88 -21.39
CA HIS A 211 -2.71 -8.62 -20.50
C HIS A 211 -2.52 -7.13 -20.24
N MET A 212 -2.09 -6.81 -19.01
CA MET A 212 -1.64 -5.47 -18.64
C MET A 212 -0.43 -5.58 -17.71
N TRP A 213 0.49 -4.61 -17.81
CA TRP A 213 1.66 -4.53 -16.97
C TRP A 213 2.18 -3.10 -16.86
N ILE A 214 2.99 -2.84 -15.83
CA ILE A 214 3.81 -1.63 -15.76
C ILE A 214 5.13 -1.92 -16.46
N ILE A 215 5.53 -1.08 -17.41
CA ILE A 215 6.74 -1.27 -18.20
C ILE A 215 7.97 -0.86 -17.37
N GLY A 216 8.86 -1.82 -17.15
CA GLY A 216 10.13 -1.60 -16.47
C GLY A 216 11.15 -0.85 -17.32
N GLN A 217 12.29 -0.52 -16.74
CA GLN A 217 13.34 0.27 -17.39
C GLN A 217 13.86 -0.37 -18.67
N LYS A 218 14.15 -1.67 -18.63
CA LYS A 218 14.47 -2.47 -19.83
C LYS A 218 13.20 -2.94 -20.52
N GLY A 219 12.19 -3.34 -19.74
CA GLY A 219 10.87 -3.78 -20.23
C GLY A 219 10.92 -4.92 -21.26
N GLY A 220 9.84 -5.12 -21.99
CA GLY A 220 9.75 -6.01 -23.15
C GLY A 220 9.68 -7.51 -22.84
N SER A 221 9.71 -7.88 -21.57
CA SER A 221 9.58 -9.26 -21.09
C SER A 221 8.15 -9.80 -21.22
N LEU A 222 7.14 -8.93 -21.12
CA LEU A 222 5.72 -9.26 -21.26
C LEU A 222 5.13 -8.82 -22.60
N SER A 223 5.95 -8.24 -23.48
CA SER A 223 5.52 -7.91 -24.83
C SER A 223 5.13 -9.16 -25.62
N PHE A 224 3.99 -9.12 -26.29
CA PHE A 224 3.55 -10.17 -27.20
C PHE A 224 4.45 -10.23 -28.45
N ASP A 225 4.76 -9.07 -29.06
CA ASP A 225 5.72 -8.99 -30.15
C ASP A 225 7.14 -8.83 -29.61
N GLN A 226 7.87 -9.95 -29.58
CA GLN A 226 9.26 -9.97 -29.13
C GLN A 226 10.23 -9.27 -30.10
N THR A 227 9.79 -8.89 -31.30
CA THR A 227 10.57 -8.10 -32.28
C THR A 227 10.46 -6.61 -31.99
N ASN A 228 9.26 -6.14 -31.63
CA ASN A 228 8.96 -4.73 -31.34
C ASN A 228 8.52 -4.57 -29.87
N LYS A 229 9.45 -4.89 -28.97
CA LYS A 229 9.21 -4.86 -27.53
C LYS A 229 8.84 -3.47 -27.03
N LEU A 230 7.90 -3.41 -26.09
CA LEU A 230 7.60 -2.21 -25.32
C LEU A 230 8.61 -2.04 -24.20
N THR A 231 9.46 -1.01 -24.32
CA THR A 231 10.51 -0.67 -23.36
C THR A 231 10.34 0.75 -22.85
N ASN A 232 10.81 1.04 -21.64
CA ASN A 232 10.74 2.40 -21.08
C ASN A 232 12.03 2.77 -20.34
N GLU A 233 13.06 3.21 -21.07
CA GLU A 233 14.37 3.57 -20.49
C GLU A 233 14.29 4.68 -19.42
N ASN A 234 13.25 5.52 -19.49
CA ASN A 234 12.97 6.61 -18.55
C ASN A 234 12.04 6.21 -17.40
N SER A 235 11.76 4.90 -17.23
CA SER A 235 10.84 4.42 -16.20
C SER A 235 11.30 4.88 -14.82
N LYS A 236 10.36 5.43 -14.05
CA LYS A 236 10.48 5.72 -12.61
C LYS A 236 9.52 4.84 -11.81
N PHE A 237 9.31 3.62 -12.28
CA PHE A 237 8.55 2.63 -11.53
C PHE A 237 9.42 2.09 -10.38
N TYR A 238 9.39 2.81 -9.26
CA TYR A 238 10.11 2.44 -8.05
C TYR A 238 9.49 1.21 -7.38
N THR A 239 10.28 0.17 -7.15
CA THR A 239 9.92 -1.03 -6.38
C THR A 239 10.50 -1.03 -4.99
N LYS A 240 11.50 -0.18 -4.73
CA LYS A 240 12.03 0.09 -3.40
C LYS A 240 12.38 1.56 -3.27
N ALA A 241 12.07 2.18 -2.13
CA ALA A 241 12.53 3.52 -1.76
C ALA A 241 12.48 3.68 -0.24
N THR A 242 13.01 4.79 0.29
CA THR A 242 13.03 5.07 1.72
C THR A 242 12.07 6.21 2.03
N TRP A 243 11.15 6.00 2.97
CA TRP A 243 10.40 7.07 3.61
C TRP A 243 11.23 7.65 4.75
N LYS A 244 11.58 8.94 4.70
CA LYS A 244 12.34 9.64 5.74
C LYS A 244 12.00 11.12 5.74
N ASP A 245 12.19 11.80 6.87
CA ASP A 245 11.94 13.24 6.98
C ASP A 245 10.55 13.66 6.45
N LEU A 246 9.55 12.80 6.66
CA LEU A 246 8.16 12.98 6.23
C LEU A 246 7.94 13.09 4.71
N HIS A 247 8.84 12.53 3.91
CA HIS A 247 8.70 12.39 2.46
C HIS A 247 9.43 11.17 1.90
N TRP A 248 9.28 10.90 0.61
CA TRP A 248 10.06 9.84 -0.04
C TRP A 248 11.45 10.33 -0.44
N ASP A 249 12.45 9.53 -0.15
CA ASP A 249 13.82 9.68 -0.59
C ASP A 249 14.14 8.61 -1.64
N TYR A 250 14.71 9.06 -2.76
CA TYR A 250 14.95 8.25 -3.94
C TYR A 250 16.45 7.99 -4.19
N GLU A 251 17.35 8.49 -3.33
CA GLU A 251 18.80 8.36 -3.52
C GLU A 251 19.25 6.90 -3.70
N ASN A 252 18.66 5.97 -2.92
CA ASN A 252 18.94 4.54 -2.98
C ASN A 252 17.73 3.72 -3.49
N ALA A 253 16.83 4.35 -4.24
CA ALA A 253 15.64 3.68 -4.76
C ALA A 253 16.00 2.62 -5.82
N THR A 254 15.18 1.57 -5.89
CA THR A 254 15.25 0.56 -6.95
C THR A 254 14.15 0.82 -7.96
N ILE A 255 14.52 0.96 -9.23
CA ILE A 255 13.59 1.00 -10.36
C ILE A 255 13.46 -0.42 -10.91
N ALA A 256 12.24 -0.84 -11.26
CA ALA A 256 12.03 -2.15 -11.87
C ALA A 256 12.73 -2.23 -13.24
N GLU A 257 13.62 -3.21 -13.40
CA GLU A 257 14.29 -3.47 -14.67
C GLU A 257 13.34 -4.14 -15.69
N GLY A 258 12.63 -5.19 -15.25
CA GLY A 258 11.68 -5.94 -16.07
C GLY A 258 10.25 -5.44 -15.90
N ASP A 259 9.35 -5.98 -16.74
CA ASP A 259 7.93 -5.64 -16.64
C ASP A 259 7.30 -6.22 -15.38
N TYR A 260 6.28 -5.53 -14.89
CA TYR A 260 5.54 -5.90 -13.70
C TYR A 260 4.07 -6.19 -14.05
N SER A 261 3.74 -7.48 -14.18
CA SER A 261 2.40 -7.94 -14.53
C SER A 261 1.39 -7.54 -13.45
N ILE A 262 0.22 -7.07 -13.89
CA ILE A 262 -0.91 -6.76 -12.98
C ILE A 262 -2.09 -7.72 -13.14
N GLU A 263 -1.93 -8.78 -13.93
CA GLU A 263 -3.02 -9.70 -14.30
C GLU A 263 -3.71 -10.36 -13.11
N LYS A 264 -2.96 -10.69 -12.05
CA LYS A 264 -3.49 -11.40 -10.88
C LYS A 264 -4.64 -10.63 -10.21
N ILE A 265 -4.66 -9.30 -10.29
CA ILE A 265 -5.72 -8.45 -9.74
C ILE A 265 -6.74 -7.98 -10.78
N MET A 266 -6.55 -8.32 -12.07
CA MET A 266 -7.50 -7.97 -13.12
C MET A 266 -8.80 -8.76 -13.00
N LYS A 267 -9.91 -8.10 -13.35
CA LYS A 267 -11.26 -8.64 -13.35
C LYS A 267 -11.56 -9.38 -14.66
N MET A 268 -10.77 -10.41 -14.94
CA MET A 268 -10.98 -11.27 -16.10
C MET A 268 -12.38 -11.91 -16.08
N GLU A 269 -12.99 -12.09 -17.25
CA GLU A 269 -14.24 -12.84 -17.39
C GLU A 269 -14.07 -14.26 -16.85
N GLU A 270 -15.12 -14.84 -16.25
CA GLU A 270 -15.04 -16.22 -15.72
C GLU A 270 -14.81 -17.25 -16.84
N LYS A 271 -15.46 -17.03 -17.99
CA LYS A 271 -15.38 -17.92 -19.16
C LYS A 271 -14.26 -17.47 -20.10
N GLU A 272 -13.50 -18.46 -20.54
CA GLU A 272 -12.53 -18.32 -21.63
C GLU A 272 -13.25 -18.38 -22.99
N ILE A 273 -12.60 -17.84 -24.01
CA ILE A 273 -13.03 -17.98 -25.40
C ILE A 273 -12.04 -18.82 -26.19
N THR A 274 -12.53 -19.50 -27.22
CA THR A 274 -11.71 -20.32 -28.11
C THR A 274 -11.29 -19.51 -29.34
N GLU A 275 -10.02 -19.15 -29.40
CA GLU A 275 -9.39 -18.56 -30.58
C GLU A 275 -9.00 -19.65 -31.58
N ILE A 276 -9.31 -19.45 -32.87
CA ILE A 276 -8.78 -20.25 -33.98
C ILE A 276 -7.63 -19.49 -34.64
N TRP A 277 -6.46 -20.11 -34.66
CA TRP A 277 -5.26 -19.60 -35.31
C TRP A 277 -5.25 -19.94 -36.81
N ALA A 278 -4.41 -19.24 -37.58
CA ALA A 278 -4.32 -19.42 -39.04
C ALA A 278 -3.90 -20.85 -39.47
N ASP A 279 -3.21 -21.58 -38.59
CA ASP A 279 -2.82 -22.98 -38.79
C ASP A 279 -3.91 -24.00 -38.39
N GLY A 280 -5.08 -23.51 -37.95
CA GLY A 280 -6.19 -24.32 -37.48
C GLY A 280 -6.09 -24.78 -36.02
N THR A 281 -5.06 -24.35 -35.28
CA THR A 281 -4.96 -24.65 -33.86
C THR A 281 -5.94 -23.81 -33.05
N GLU A 282 -6.47 -24.42 -31.97
CA GLU A 282 -7.37 -23.75 -31.04
C GLU A 282 -6.63 -23.40 -29.75
N LYS A 283 -6.80 -22.17 -29.27
CA LYS A 283 -6.28 -21.73 -27.97
C LYS A 283 -7.39 -21.11 -27.15
N SER A 284 -7.43 -21.46 -25.88
CA SER A 284 -8.28 -20.76 -24.93
C SER A 284 -7.58 -19.47 -24.48
N ILE A 285 -8.30 -18.36 -24.53
CA ILE A 285 -7.82 -17.06 -24.04
C ILE A 285 -8.80 -16.47 -23.04
N LYS A 286 -8.28 -15.71 -22.08
CA LYS A 286 -9.01 -15.08 -20.98
C LYS A 286 -8.70 -13.60 -20.91
N GLY A 287 -9.69 -12.79 -20.63
CA GLY A 287 -9.59 -11.33 -20.71
C GLY A 287 -10.87 -10.63 -20.25
N ILE A 288 -10.92 -9.32 -20.46
CA ILE A 288 -12.02 -8.43 -20.08
C ILE A 288 -12.73 -7.95 -21.34
N ILE A 289 -14.06 -8.15 -21.41
CA ILE A 289 -14.86 -7.76 -22.58
C ILE A 289 -15.20 -6.27 -22.53
N LEU A 290 -14.89 -5.56 -23.63
CA LEU A 290 -15.51 -4.28 -23.97
C LEU A 290 -16.45 -4.45 -25.15
N LYS A 291 -17.70 -4.04 -24.93
CA LYS A 291 -18.80 -4.06 -25.90
C LYS A 291 -19.44 -2.68 -26.05
N LYS A 292 -20.35 -2.51 -26.99
CA LYS A 292 -20.99 -1.23 -27.35
C LYS A 292 -21.45 -0.40 -26.16
N GLY A 293 -22.04 -1.03 -25.14
CA GLY A 293 -22.49 -0.34 -23.92
C GLY A 293 -21.35 0.33 -23.12
N ASN A 294 -20.12 -0.14 -23.29
CA ASN A 294 -18.95 0.40 -22.61
C ASN A 294 -18.39 1.66 -23.25
N LYS A 295 -19.00 2.18 -24.32
CA LYS A 295 -18.65 3.49 -24.87
C LYS A 295 -18.96 4.62 -23.88
N GLU A 296 -20.12 4.55 -23.24
CA GLU A 296 -20.58 5.55 -22.27
C GLU A 296 -20.26 5.16 -20.83
N THR A 297 -20.23 3.85 -20.53
CA THR A 297 -20.00 3.32 -19.18
C THR A 297 -18.70 2.52 -19.12
N PRO A 298 -17.59 3.13 -18.66
CA PRO A 298 -16.32 2.43 -18.52
C PRO A 298 -16.42 1.24 -17.56
N VAL A 299 -15.74 0.15 -17.89
CA VAL A 299 -15.61 -1.02 -17.01
C VAL A 299 -14.43 -0.84 -16.06
N ASP A 300 -14.57 -1.30 -14.81
CA ASP A 300 -13.43 -1.49 -13.92
C ASP A 300 -12.58 -2.67 -14.39
N LEU A 301 -11.26 -2.46 -14.50
CA LEU A 301 -10.31 -3.49 -14.93
C LEU A 301 -9.80 -4.34 -13.77
N PHE A 302 -9.86 -3.83 -12.54
CA PHE A 302 -9.48 -4.58 -11.35
C PHE A 302 -10.68 -5.27 -10.69
N LYS A 303 -10.40 -6.39 -10.03
CA LYS A 303 -11.36 -7.06 -9.15
C LYS A 303 -11.86 -6.07 -8.10
N LYS A 304 -13.04 -6.35 -7.56
CA LYS A 304 -13.61 -5.54 -6.48
C LYS A 304 -12.59 -5.46 -5.32
N ASP A 305 -12.40 -4.27 -4.77
CA ASP A 305 -11.53 -4.01 -3.62
C ASP A 305 -10.03 -4.30 -3.86
N GLN A 306 -9.59 -4.35 -5.13
CA GLN A 306 -8.19 -4.49 -5.52
C GLN A 306 -7.68 -3.23 -6.21
N TYR A 307 -6.49 -2.80 -5.83
CA TYR A 307 -5.86 -1.56 -6.26
C TYR A 307 -4.35 -1.74 -6.35
N LEU A 308 -3.67 -0.84 -7.06
CA LEU A 308 -2.21 -0.72 -6.94
C LEU A 308 -1.88 0.35 -5.89
N TYR A 309 -0.93 0.03 -5.01
CA TYR A 309 -0.34 0.95 -4.04
C TYR A 309 1.12 1.19 -4.39
N LEU A 310 1.41 2.25 -5.13
CA LEU A 310 2.73 2.49 -5.73
C LEU A 310 3.48 3.59 -4.98
N ILE A 311 4.81 3.46 -4.93
CA ILE A 311 5.68 4.53 -4.43
C ILE A 311 5.47 5.77 -5.34
N PRO A 312 5.18 6.96 -4.78
CA PRO A 312 4.94 8.16 -5.57
C PRO A 312 6.21 8.61 -6.29
N ILE A 313 6.07 9.56 -7.21
CA ILE A 313 7.20 10.12 -7.97
C ILE A 313 7.37 11.59 -7.62
N ASN A 314 8.63 12.01 -7.44
CA ASN A 314 9.00 13.39 -7.10
C ASN A 314 8.35 13.91 -5.81
N ASP A 315 8.15 13.05 -4.80
CA ASP A 315 7.69 13.43 -3.45
C ASP A 315 8.88 13.87 -2.58
N ASN A 316 9.56 14.93 -2.99
CA ASN A 316 10.86 15.36 -2.43
C ASN A 316 10.73 16.37 -1.27
N ALA A 317 9.54 16.51 -0.68
CA ALA A 317 9.27 17.49 0.37
C ALA A 317 8.18 17.01 1.31
N GLU A 318 8.21 17.50 2.56
CA GLU A 318 7.20 17.23 3.56
C GLU A 318 5.81 17.66 3.10
N GLU A 319 5.69 18.81 2.42
CA GLU A 319 4.42 19.24 1.81
C GLU A 319 4.23 18.61 0.43
N VAL A 320 3.10 17.92 0.25
CA VAL A 320 2.74 17.33 -1.05
C VAL A 320 2.44 18.46 -2.04
N ALA A 321 3.07 18.40 -3.21
CA ALA A 321 2.87 19.41 -4.25
C ALA A 321 1.40 19.60 -4.65
N ALA A 322 0.98 20.86 -4.77
CA ALA A 322 -0.36 21.25 -5.23
C ALA A 322 -0.69 20.70 -6.63
N ASP A 323 -1.99 20.58 -6.94
CA ASP A 323 -2.47 20.06 -8.22
C ASP A 323 -1.88 20.84 -9.41
N GLY A 324 -1.44 20.11 -10.43
CA GLY A 324 -0.73 20.68 -11.59
C GLY A 324 0.77 20.91 -11.41
N ALA A 325 1.34 20.63 -10.24
CA ALA A 325 2.78 20.65 -9.97
C ALA A 325 3.27 19.35 -9.31
N GLY A 326 4.58 19.07 -9.37
CA GLY A 326 5.20 17.87 -8.79
C GLY A 326 4.69 16.57 -9.44
N GLY A 327 4.91 15.42 -8.80
CA GLY A 327 4.43 14.14 -9.34
C GLY A 327 5.23 13.64 -10.55
N CYS A 328 4.68 12.65 -11.25
CA CYS A 328 5.32 12.07 -12.44
C CYS A 328 5.28 13.01 -13.66
N THR A 329 6.27 12.91 -14.53
CA THR A 329 6.24 13.47 -15.88
C THR A 329 5.71 12.44 -16.88
N SER A 330 5.25 12.88 -18.06
CA SER A 330 4.78 11.94 -19.07
C SER A 330 5.94 11.04 -19.53
N GLY A 331 5.72 9.73 -19.48
CA GLY A 331 6.74 8.72 -19.79
C GLY A 331 7.41 8.11 -18.54
N ASP A 332 7.37 8.77 -17.38
CA ASP A 332 7.94 8.20 -16.14
C ASP A 332 7.28 6.86 -15.79
N ILE A 333 5.96 6.74 -16.00
CA ILE A 333 5.23 5.47 -15.87
C ILE A 333 4.49 5.20 -17.16
N GLN A 334 4.72 4.01 -17.72
CA GLN A 334 3.99 3.50 -18.88
C GLN A 334 3.33 2.18 -18.53
N ILE A 335 2.08 2.04 -19.00
CA ILE A 335 1.30 0.82 -18.86
C ILE A 335 1.29 0.14 -20.23
N GLY A 336 1.79 -1.09 -20.28
CA GLY A 336 1.67 -1.96 -21.44
C GLY A 336 0.30 -2.63 -21.46
N PHE A 337 -0.26 -2.73 -22.67
CA PHE A 337 -1.54 -3.36 -22.95
C PHE A 337 -1.36 -4.39 -24.03
N HIS A 338 -1.86 -5.59 -23.79
CA HIS A 338 -2.23 -6.52 -24.85
C HIS A 338 -3.76 -6.61 -24.91
N TYR A 339 -4.32 -6.37 -26.09
CA TYR A 339 -5.75 -6.44 -26.32
C TYR A 339 -6.06 -6.96 -27.71
N ASP A 340 -7.21 -7.61 -27.80
CA ASP A 340 -7.62 -8.31 -28.99
C ASP A 340 -8.87 -7.70 -29.59
N ILE A 341 -8.91 -7.65 -30.93
CA ILE A 341 -10.16 -7.45 -31.66
C ILE A 341 -10.70 -8.83 -32.02
N VAL A 342 -11.83 -9.19 -31.42
CA VAL A 342 -12.41 -10.52 -31.50
C VAL A 342 -13.62 -10.52 -32.41
N SER A 343 -13.71 -11.50 -33.32
CA SER A 343 -14.86 -11.71 -34.20
C SER A 343 -15.22 -13.19 -34.30
N LYS A 344 -16.49 -13.53 -34.09
CA LYS A 344 -17.03 -14.89 -34.12
C LYS A 344 -16.91 -15.47 -35.53
N THR A 345 -16.44 -16.71 -35.63
CA THR A 345 -16.25 -17.38 -36.93
C THR A 345 -17.56 -17.97 -37.45
N ALA A 346 -17.64 -18.20 -38.77
CA ALA A 346 -18.85 -18.70 -39.42
C ALA A 346 -19.20 -20.17 -39.05
N ASP A 347 -18.22 -20.96 -38.62
CA ASP A 347 -18.34 -22.36 -38.19
C ASP A 347 -18.62 -22.51 -36.69
N SER A 348 -18.74 -21.40 -35.96
CA SER A 348 -19.03 -21.41 -34.52
C SER A 348 -20.49 -21.72 -34.21
N SER A 349 -20.74 -22.41 -33.09
CA SER A 349 -22.08 -22.59 -32.53
C SER A 349 -22.28 -21.68 -31.32
N ASP A 350 -23.52 -21.57 -30.83
CA ASP A 350 -23.79 -20.81 -29.59
C ASP A 350 -23.29 -21.52 -28.33
N ASP A 351 -23.23 -22.85 -28.36
CA ASP A 351 -22.75 -23.67 -27.24
C ASP A 351 -21.21 -23.80 -27.21
N ASN A 352 -20.54 -23.60 -28.34
CA ASN A 352 -19.08 -23.59 -28.45
C ASN A 352 -18.63 -22.50 -29.43
N PRO A 353 -18.66 -21.22 -29.01
CA PRO A 353 -18.32 -20.12 -29.88
C PRO A 353 -16.81 -20.11 -30.14
N LYS A 354 -16.46 -20.03 -31.43
CA LYS A 354 -15.08 -19.91 -31.91
C LYS A 354 -14.85 -18.55 -32.53
N TYR A 355 -13.62 -18.05 -32.42
CA TYR A 355 -13.30 -16.67 -32.76
C TYR A 355 -12.02 -16.55 -33.59
N ALA A 356 -12.06 -15.64 -34.56
CA ALA A 356 -10.87 -15.07 -35.18
C ALA A 356 -10.45 -13.84 -34.35
N VAL A 357 -9.15 -13.73 -34.08
CA VAL A 357 -8.58 -12.78 -33.12
C VAL A 357 -7.45 -12.01 -33.80
N SER A 358 -7.46 -10.69 -33.66
CA SER A 358 -6.35 -9.82 -34.03
C SER A 358 -5.68 -9.31 -32.76
N HIS A 359 -4.45 -9.73 -32.53
CA HIS A 359 -3.62 -9.37 -31.38
C HIS A 359 -3.00 -7.98 -31.58
N LEU A 360 -3.16 -7.08 -30.62
CA LEU A 360 -2.54 -5.75 -30.62
C LEU A 360 -1.88 -5.47 -29.29
N GLU A 361 -0.79 -4.69 -29.36
CA GLU A 361 -0.05 -4.25 -28.20
C GLU A 361 0.25 -2.75 -28.28
N THR A 362 0.20 -2.06 -27.13
CA THR A 362 0.57 -0.64 -27.05
C THR A 362 1.01 -0.25 -25.64
N ALA A 363 1.88 0.76 -25.56
CA ALA A 363 2.22 1.42 -24.30
C ALA A 363 1.41 2.72 -24.15
N VAL A 364 0.98 3.02 -22.93
CA VAL A 364 0.28 4.27 -22.61
C VAL A 364 0.96 4.92 -21.41
N SER A 365 1.45 6.15 -21.59
CA SER A 365 2.04 6.93 -20.50
C SER A 365 0.96 7.46 -19.56
N LEU A 366 1.19 7.40 -18.26
CA LEU A 366 0.34 8.11 -17.32
C LEU A 366 0.50 9.64 -17.51
N PRO A 367 -0.58 10.43 -17.28
CA PRO A 367 -0.54 11.88 -17.36
C PRO A 367 0.50 12.50 -16.41
N ALA A 368 1.07 13.64 -16.81
CA ALA A 368 1.97 14.39 -15.96
C ALA A 368 1.25 14.95 -14.72
N ASN A 369 2.02 15.23 -13.67
CA ASN A 369 1.59 15.72 -12.36
C ASN A 369 0.68 14.77 -11.56
N HIS A 370 0.73 13.47 -11.87
CA HIS A 370 0.04 12.41 -11.14
C HIS A 370 1.03 11.68 -10.21
N MET A 371 0.66 10.50 -9.68
CA MET A 371 1.53 9.67 -8.84
C MET A 371 2.04 10.39 -7.59
N LYS A 372 1.19 11.19 -6.96
CA LYS A 372 1.50 11.90 -5.72
C LYS A 372 1.09 11.09 -4.50
N ARG A 373 1.84 11.27 -3.42
CA ARG A 373 1.55 10.73 -2.09
C ARG A 373 0.12 11.05 -1.65
N GLY A 374 -0.56 10.06 -1.09
CA GLY A 374 -1.87 10.23 -0.47
C GLY A 374 -3.01 10.56 -1.45
N LYS A 375 -2.83 10.27 -2.74
CA LYS A 375 -3.85 10.49 -3.78
C LYS A 375 -4.32 9.18 -4.37
N PHE A 376 -5.61 9.15 -4.72
CA PHE A 376 -6.24 8.05 -5.43
C PHE A 376 -6.59 8.44 -6.87
N TYR A 377 -5.93 7.78 -7.83
CA TYR A 377 -6.09 7.98 -9.26
C TYR A 377 -6.95 6.88 -9.88
N THR A 378 -8.03 7.26 -10.56
CA THR A 378 -8.76 6.35 -11.46
C THR A 378 -8.53 6.76 -12.91
N TYR A 379 -7.69 6.00 -13.61
CA TYR A 379 -7.42 6.22 -15.04
C TYR A 379 -8.46 5.52 -15.89
N THR A 380 -8.91 6.17 -16.96
CA THR A 380 -9.81 5.55 -17.95
C THR A 380 -9.12 5.48 -19.30
N PHE A 381 -8.84 4.26 -19.74
CA PHE A 381 -8.28 3.96 -21.06
C PHE A 381 -9.40 3.92 -22.10
N THR A 382 -9.24 4.68 -23.18
CA THR A 382 -10.15 4.70 -24.32
C THR A 382 -9.50 3.92 -25.45
N ILE A 383 -10.02 2.73 -25.75
CA ILE A 383 -9.48 1.83 -26.76
C ILE A 383 -10.15 2.13 -28.10
N SER A 384 -9.38 2.61 -29.08
CA SER A 384 -9.84 2.94 -30.43
C SER A 384 -9.17 2.00 -31.46
N LEU A 385 -9.56 2.07 -32.74
CA LEU A 385 -8.96 1.20 -33.78
C LEU A 385 -7.48 1.51 -34.04
N LYS A 386 -7.06 2.75 -33.77
CA LYS A 386 -5.72 3.25 -34.14
C LYS A 386 -4.79 3.50 -32.96
N GLU A 387 -5.35 3.69 -31.77
CA GLU A 387 -4.59 4.09 -30.58
C GLU A 387 -5.37 3.77 -29.30
N ILE A 388 -4.66 3.61 -28.20
CA ILE A 388 -5.22 3.71 -26.85
C ILE A 388 -4.84 5.06 -26.26
N LYS A 389 -5.85 5.81 -25.82
CA LYS A 389 -5.66 7.08 -25.10
C LYS A 389 -6.07 6.94 -23.65
N VAL A 390 -5.24 7.41 -22.72
CA VAL A 390 -5.65 7.60 -21.33
C VAL A 390 -6.22 9.01 -21.17
N SER A 391 -7.44 9.14 -20.63
CA SER A 391 -7.96 10.44 -20.23
C SER A 391 -7.26 10.92 -18.97
N ALA A 392 -7.32 12.23 -18.67
CA ALA A 392 -6.97 12.72 -17.33
C ALA A 392 -7.73 11.88 -16.28
N ALA A 393 -7.00 11.36 -15.30
CA ALA A 393 -7.59 10.52 -14.26
C ALA A 393 -8.57 11.33 -13.42
N LYS A 394 -9.59 10.65 -12.89
CA LYS A 394 -10.30 11.20 -11.74
C LYS A 394 -9.36 11.10 -10.53
N VAL A 395 -8.94 12.24 -9.99
CA VAL A 395 -8.09 12.34 -8.80
C VAL A 395 -8.98 12.63 -7.60
N ASN A 396 -8.87 11.80 -6.57
CA ASN A 396 -9.47 12.08 -5.27
C ASN A 396 -8.35 12.08 -4.23
N ASP A 397 -8.55 12.80 -3.13
CA ASP A 397 -7.76 12.53 -1.94
C ASP A 397 -7.98 11.07 -1.52
N TRP A 398 -6.90 10.38 -1.18
CA TRP A 398 -7.02 9.09 -0.50
C TRP A 398 -7.52 9.31 0.95
N GLY A 399 -7.49 10.56 1.40
CA GLY A 399 -7.88 10.97 2.74
C GLY A 399 -6.72 10.84 3.71
N SER A 400 -6.85 11.50 4.84
CA SER A 400 -6.18 11.11 6.08
C SER A 400 -7.11 10.18 6.85
N VAL A 401 -6.54 9.30 7.67
CA VAL A 401 -7.33 8.60 8.67
C VAL A 401 -7.70 9.62 9.76
N THR A 402 -8.66 10.51 9.48
CA THR A 402 -9.03 11.64 10.35
C THR A 402 -10.52 11.87 10.41
N GLY A 403 -10.97 12.27 11.58
CA GLY A 403 -12.31 12.74 11.88
C GLY A 403 -12.42 13.08 13.36
N ASN A 404 -13.05 14.20 13.63
CA ASN A 404 -13.31 14.69 14.98
C ASN A 404 -14.31 13.78 15.69
N PHE A 405 -14.11 13.57 16.98
CA PHE A 405 -15.24 13.48 17.90
C PHE A 405 -15.30 14.76 18.72
N ASP A 406 -16.43 15.47 18.58
CA ASP A 406 -16.97 16.19 19.72
C ASP A 406 -17.22 15.15 20.82
N VAL A 407 -16.45 15.26 21.88
CA VAL A 407 -16.67 14.57 23.15
C VAL A 407 -18.04 14.98 23.68
N ASN A 408 -18.91 13.99 23.90
CA ASN A 408 -19.97 14.09 24.90
C ASN A 408 -19.60 13.20 26.07
#